data_AF-A0A7G9L530-F1
#
_entry.id   AF-A0A7G9L530-F1
#
_cell.length_a   1.000
_cell.length_b   1.000
_cell.length_c   1.000
_cell.angle_alpha   90.00
_cell.angle_beta   90.00
_cell.angle_gamma   90.00
#
_symmetry.space_group_name_H-M   'P 1'
#
loop_
_entity.id
_entity.type
_entity.pdbx_description
1 polymer ?
#
loop_
_entity_poly.entity_id
_entity_poly.type
_entity_poly.pdbx_seq_one_letter_code
_entity_poly.pdbx_strand_id
1 'polypeptide(L)' 'MIKSLTAAVALLVATSAAAAPVAAPRTAKGPSAAPQKETVYCLTYEKTTGSRLEKSACKTKREWARERVDVDQLKA' A
#
# COMPACT_ATOMS: atom_id res chain seq x y z
N MET A 1 -32.59 20.48 59.26
CA MET A 1 -32.62 19.50 60.37
C MET A 1 -32.46 18.11 59.79
N ILE A 2 -31.61 17.33 60.45
CA ILE A 2 -30.99 16.05 60.05
C ILE A 2 -32.02 14.91 60.07
N LYS A 3 -31.85 13.90 59.20
CA LYS A 3 -32.14 12.45 59.38
C LYS A 3 -32.52 11.84 58.03
N SER A 4 -31.93 10.76 57.50
CA SER A 4 -30.84 9.88 57.91
C SER A 4 -30.42 9.16 56.64
N LEU A 5 -29.12 9.08 56.34
CA LEU A 5 -28.61 8.24 55.26
C LEU A 5 -28.60 6.78 55.73
N THR A 6 -29.49 5.96 55.20
CA THR A 6 -29.51 4.52 55.46
C THR A 6 -28.49 3.86 54.54
N ALA A 7 -27.44 3.34 55.15
CA ALA A 7 -26.38 2.57 54.54
C ALA A 7 -26.91 1.33 53.82
N ALA A 8 -26.49 1.14 52.57
CA ALA A 8 -26.49 -0.16 51.91
C ALA A 8 -25.06 -0.44 51.47
N VAL A 9 -24.31 -1.14 52.33
CA VAL A 9 -23.00 -1.69 52.01
C VAL A 9 -23.22 -2.85 51.04
N ALA A 10 -23.15 -2.57 49.75
CA ALA A 10 -23.10 -3.59 48.72
C ALA A 10 -21.66 -4.10 48.62
N LEU A 11 -21.40 -5.26 49.23
CA LEU A 11 -20.18 -6.05 49.03
C LEU A 11 -20.14 -6.51 47.57
N LEU A 12 -19.41 -5.76 46.73
CA LEU A 12 -19.03 -6.19 45.39
C LEU A 12 -17.87 -7.18 45.51
N VAL A 13 -18.20 -8.47 45.40
CA VAL A 13 -17.21 -9.55 45.24
C VAL A 13 -16.50 -9.35 43.90
N ALA A 14 -15.22 -9.01 43.96
CA ALA A 14 -14.35 -8.93 42.79
C ALA A 14 -14.00 -10.36 42.33
N THR A 15 -14.68 -10.86 41.29
CA THR A 15 -14.21 -12.03 40.53
C THR A 15 -13.15 -11.59 39.54
N SER A 16 -11.88 -11.75 39.92
CA SER A 16 -10.74 -11.60 39.02
C SER A 16 -10.67 -12.80 38.06
N ALA A 17 -11.21 -12.65 36.85
CA ALA A 17 -11.00 -13.62 35.79
C ALA A 17 -9.56 -13.48 35.26
N ALA A 18 -8.72 -14.48 35.52
CA ALA A 18 -7.39 -14.57 34.94
C ALA A 18 -7.53 -14.80 33.42
N ALA A 19 -7.26 -13.76 32.62
CA ALA A 19 -7.19 -13.87 31.18
C ALA A 19 -5.92 -14.66 30.80
N ALA A 20 -6.09 -15.86 30.25
CA ALA A 20 -5.01 -16.62 29.66
C ALA A 20 -4.46 -15.88 28.42
N PRO A 21 -3.13 -15.89 28.17
CA PRO A 21 -2.58 -15.29 26.97
C PRO A 21 -3.03 -16.09 25.74
N VAL A 22 -3.93 -15.51 24.96
CA VAL A 22 -4.29 -16.04 23.63
C VAL A 22 -3.08 -15.81 22.73
N ALA A 23 -2.42 -16.90 22.32
CA ALA A 23 -1.37 -16.84 21.32
C ALA A 23 -1.98 -16.32 20.00
N ALA A 24 -1.56 -15.12 19.58
CA ALA A 24 -1.99 -14.56 18.30
C ALA A 24 -1.53 -15.48 17.16
N PRO A 25 -2.42 -15.85 16.21
CA PRO A 25 -2.01 -16.62 15.05
C PRO A 25 -0.98 -15.78 14.27
N ARG A 26 0.24 -16.30 14.16
CA ARG A 26 1.26 -15.74 13.29
C ARG A 26 0.77 -15.97 11.87
N THR A 27 0.18 -14.96 11.25
CA THR A 27 0.02 -14.94 9.79
C THR A 27 1.41 -15.05 9.19
N ALA A 28 1.72 -16.23 8.65
CA ALA A 28 2.92 -16.44 7.87
C ALA A 28 2.87 -15.42 6.72
N LYS A 29 3.80 -14.45 6.76
CA LYS A 29 4.00 -13.53 5.65
C LYS A 29 4.51 -14.39 4.50
N GLY A 30 3.61 -14.74 3.58
CA GLY A 30 3.96 -15.44 2.35
C GLY A 30 5.06 -14.69 1.61
N PRO A 31 5.83 -15.37 0.73
CA PRO A 31 6.93 -14.74 0.00
C PRO A 31 6.42 -13.48 -0.68
N SER A 32 6.95 -12.33 -0.24
CA SER A 32 6.71 -11.05 -0.89
C SER A 32 7.31 -11.17 -2.28
N ALA A 33 6.47 -11.26 -3.31
CA ALA A 33 6.92 -11.28 -4.69
C ALA A 33 7.86 -10.09 -4.88
N ALA A 34 9.12 -10.36 -5.25
CA ALA A 34 10.08 -9.32 -5.53
C ALA A 34 9.50 -8.42 -6.65
N PRO A 35 9.70 -7.09 -6.58
CA PRO A 35 9.22 -6.21 -7.64
C PRO A 35 9.84 -6.66 -8.97
N GLN A 36 8.98 -7.05 -9.91
CA GLN A 36 9.40 -7.45 -11.24
C GLN A 36 10.08 -6.23 -11.88
N LYS A 37 11.33 -6.37 -12.34
CA LYS A 37 12.03 -5.30 -13.04
C LYS A 37 11.25 -4.95 -14.31
N GLU A 38 10.64 -3.77 -14.34
CA GLU A 38 9.83 -3.31 -15.46
C GLU A 38 10.75 -2.98 -16.65
N THR A 39 10.47 -3.53 -17.83
CA THR A 39 11.26 -3.27 -19.04
C THR A 39 11.07 -1.83 -19.51
N VAL A 40 12.20 -1.15 -19.78
CA VAL A 40 12.23 0.22 -20.30
C VAL A 40 12.49 0.21 -21.80
N TYR A 41 11.72 1.01 -22.54
CA TYR A 41 11.80 1.15 -23.98
C TYR A 41 12.19 2.58 -24.33
N CYS A 42 13.25 2.73 -25.11
CA CYS A 42 13.74 4.02 -25.59
C CYS A 42 13.29 4.26 -27.03
N LEU A 43 12.49 5.30 -27.25
CA LEU A 43 12.00 5.69 -28.57
C LEU A 43 12.63 7.01 -29.00
N THR A 44 12.97 7.12 -30.28
CA THR A 44 13.47 8.34 -30.91
C THR A 44 12.35 9.01 -31.70
N TYR A 45 12.18 10.31 -31.53
CA TYR A 45 11.17 11.08 -32.26
C TYR A 45 11.68 11.41 -33.67
N GLU A 46 10.86 11.16 -34.69
CA GLU A 46 11.32 11.25 -36.10
C GLU A 46 11.70 12.67 -36.52
N LYS A 47 10.98 13.70 -36.03
CA LYS A 47 11.22 15.11 -36.39
C LYS A 47 10.82 16.07 -35.27
N THR A 48 11.77 16.48 -34.45
CA THR A 48 11.60 17.59 -33.50
C THR A 48 12.06 18.90 -34.12
N THR A 49 11.17 19.90 -34.23
CA THR A 49 11.43 21.22 -34.84
C THR A 49 12.16 22.21 -33.92
N GLY A 50 12.78 21.74 -32.83
CA GLY A 50 13.53 22.58 -31.89
C GLY A 50 14.79 21.91 -31.40
N SER A 51 15.92 22.61 -31.45
CA SER A 51 17.23 22.12 -30.97
C SER A 51 17.26 21.86 -29.45
N ARG A 52 16.30 22.42 -28.71
CA ARG A 52 16.17 22.32 -27.26
C ARG A 52 15.22 21.21 -26.79
N LEU A 53 14.58 20.48 -27.71
CA LEU A 53 13.69 19.37 -27.39
C LEU A 53 14.49 18.07 -27.27
N GLU A 54 14.11 17.24 -26.30
CA GLU A 54 14.61 15.88 -26.16
C GLU A 54 14.29 15.09 -27.44
N LYS A 55 15.32 14.49 -28.04
CA LYS A 55 15.18 13.74 -29.30
C LYS A 55 14.71 12.31 -29.10
N SER A 56 14.81 11.81 -27.87
CA SER A 56 14.38 10.48 -27.47
C SER A 56 13.86 10.50 -26.03
N ALA A 57 13.09 9.49 -25.68
CA ALA A 57 12.70 9.25 -24.30
C ALA A 57 12.73 7.75 -23.99
N CYS A 58 13.07 7.42 -22.75
CA CYS A 58 13.09 6.04 -22.25
C CYS A 58 12.04 5.91 -21.15
N LYS A 59 11.03 5.06 -21.38
CA LYS A 59 9.91 4.87 -20.44
C LYS A 59 9.48 3.41 -20.40
N THR A 60 8.79 2.98 -19.34
CA THR A 60 8.23 1.62 -19.32
C THR A 60 7.05 1.51 -20.29
N LYS A 61 6.67 0.27 -20.63
CA LYS A 61 5.48 0.01 -21.47
C LYS A 61 4.22 0.69 -20.93
N ARG A 62 4.03 0.67 -19.60
CA ARG A 62 2.90 1.31 -18.93
C ARG A 62 2.91 2.83 -19.09
N GLU A 63 4.09 3.43 -19.12
CA GLU A 63 4.22 4.88 -19.27
C GLU A 63 3.95 5.32 -20.70
N TRP A 64 4.47 4.59 -21.67
CA TRP A 64 4.15 4.80 -23.09
C TRP A 64 2.65 4.65 -23.37
N ALA A 65 1.99 3.68 -22.74
CA ALA A 65 0.55 3.49 -22.86
C ALA A 65 -0.27 4.71 -22.36
N ARG A 66 0.22 5.45 -21.35
CA ARG A 66 -0.41 6.71 -20.90
C ARG A 66 -0.38 7.79 -21.98
N GLU A 67 0.64 7.74 -22.83
CA GLU A 67 0.81 8.61 -23.99
C GLU A 67 0.19 8.03 -25.28
N ARG A 68 -0.59 6.95 -25.16
CA ARG A 68 -1.21 6.23 -26.28
C ARG A 68 -0.20 5.64 -27.27
N VAL A 69 1.04 5.43 -26.83
CA VAL A 69 2.09 4.77 -27.62
C VAL A 69 2.12 3.29 -27.26
N ASP A 70 1.86 2.42 -28.24
CA ASP A 70 2.02 0.98 -28.09
C ASP A 70 3.39 0.54 -28.62
N VAL A 71 4.34 0.34 -27.70
CA VAL A 71 5.71 -0.05 -28.02
C VAL A 71 5.83 -1.39 -28.72
N ASP A 72 4.85 -2.30 -28.59
CA ASP A 72 4.93 -3.61 -29.26
C ASP A 72 4.52 -3.53 -30.74
N GLN A 73 3.73 -2.53 -31.12
CA GLN A 73 3.39 -2.26 -32.54
C GLN A 73 4.45 -1.45 -33.27
N LEU A 74 5.44 -0.90 -32.55
CA LEU A 74 6.57 -0.17 -33.14
C LEU A 74 7.73 -1.08 -33.57
N LYS A 75 7.70 -2.37 -33.21
CA LYS A 75 8.65 -3.34 -33.72
C LYS A 75 8.30 -3.64 -35.18
N ALA A 76 9.22 -3.32 -36.08
CA ALA A 76 9.16 -3.68 -37.49
C ALA A 76 9.16 -5.20 -37.68
#